data_AF-A0A0A9W2E5-F1
#
_entry.id   AF-A0A0A9W2E5-F1
#
_cell.length_a   1.000
_cell.length_b   1.000
_cell.length_c   1.000
_cell.angle_alpha   90.00
_cell.angle_beta   90.00
_cell.angle_gamma   90.00
#
_symmetry.space_group_name_H-M   'P 1'
#
loop_
_entity.id
_entity.type
_entity.pdbx_description
1 polymer ?
#
loop_
_entity_poly.entity_id
_entity_poly.type
_entity_poly.pdbx_seq_one_letter_code
_entity_poly.pdbx_strand_id
1 'polypeptide(L)'
;VVGEKLNVTLIHWDTTNNKIISKEVLATVPDPTTNRLNDAKCDSTGRLWLGTMTNSHGKDAVEGAGFFYSYTKRDGVKLQLRNVTISNGIATSSDNKKFWY
;
A
#
# COMPACT_ATOMS: atom_id res chain seq x y z
N VAL A 1 8.64 4.50 -1.32
CA VAL A 1 7.19 4.76 -1.18
C VAL A 1 6.76 4.28 0.18
N VAL A 2 5.98 5.08 0.91
CA VAL A 2 5.44 4.72 2.22
C VAL A 2 3.93 4.95 2.23
N GLY A 3 3.24 4.31 3.17
CA GLY A 3 1.85 4.63 3.47
C GLY A 3 1.75 5.72 4.55
N GLU A 4 1.00 6.78 4.28
CA GLU A 4 0.62 7.82 5.25
C GLU A 4 -0.91 7.85 5.36
N LYS A 5 -1.46 7.12 6.35
CA LYS A 5 -2.90 6.79 6.41
C LYS A 5 -3.35 6.11 5.11
N LEU A 6 -4.12 6.79 4.27
CA LEU A 6 -4.62 6.29 2.98
C LEU A 6 -3.78 6.75 1.78
N ASN A 7 -2.76 7.56 2.02
CA ASN A 7 -1.92 8.11 0.95
C ASN A 7 -0.73 7.21 0.66
N VAL A 8 -0.53 6.93 -0.62
CA VAL A 8 0.73 6.42 -1.15
C VAL A 8 1.65 7.61 -1.36
N THR A 9 2.66 7.74 -0.50
CA THR A 9 3.58 8.88 -0.52
C THR A 9 4.94 8.45 -1.05
N LEU A 10 5.43 9.14 -2.09
CA LEU A 10 6.82 9.07 -2.51
C LEU A 10 7.64 9.98 -1.60
N ILE A 11 8.64 9.40 -0.93
CA ILE A 11 9.59 10.13 -0.09
C ILE A 11 10.94 10.07 -0.78
N HIS A 12 11.53 11.23 -1.04
CA HIS A 12 12.94 11.33 -1.36
C HIS A 12 13.70 11.50 -0.04
N TRP A 13 14.44 10.47 0.35
CA TRP A 13 15.18 10.43 1.63
C TRP A 13 16.68 10.43 1.36
N ASP A 14 17.37 11.42 1.92
CA ASP A 14 18.82 11.41 2.05
C ASP A 14 19.20 10.45 3.18
N THR A 15 19.64 9.25 2.82
CA THR A 15 20.06 8.22 3.78
C THR A 15 21.40 8.54 4.43
N THR A 16 22.23 9.41 3.83
CA THR A 16 23.55 9.79 4.37
C THR A 16 23.38 10.76 5.54
N ASN A 17 22.51 11.77 5.37
CA ASN A 17 22.26 12.79 6.40
C ASN A 17 20.98 12.54 7.21
N ASN A 18 20.30 11.41 6.96
CA ASN A 18 19.02 11.04 7.56
C ASN A 18 17.95 12.16 7.44
N LYS A 19 17.79 12.72 6.24
CA LYS A 19 16.90 13.87 6.01
C LYS A 19 15.90 13.60 4.89
N ILE A 20 14.62 13.84 5.15
CA ILE A 20 13.61 13.88 4.09
C ILE A 20 13.83 15.14 3.25
N ILE A 21 14.13 14.95 1.96
CA ILE A 21 14.35 16.03 0.99
C ILE A 21 13.00 16.54 0.48
N SER A 22 12.10 15.62 0.11
CA SER A 22 10.77 15.96 -0.37
C SER A 22 9.77 14.83 -0.15
N LYS A 23 8.48 15.18 -0.21
CA LYS A 23 7.34 14.26 -0.19
C LYS A 23 6.36 14.63 -1.29
N GLU A 24 5.82 13.63 -1.96
CA GLU A 24 4.78 13.76 -2.98
C GLU A 24 3.71 12.70 -2.74
N VAL A 25 2.44 13.10 -2.69
CA VAL A 25 1.32 12.16 -2.66
C VAL A 25 1.08 11.67 -4.09
N LEU A 26 1.35 10.38 -4.32
CA LEU A 26 1.19 9.74 -5.62
C LEU A 26 -0.26 9.31 -5.89
N ALA A 27 -0.95 8.90 -4.83
CA ALA A 27 -2.36 8.54 -4.85
C ALA A 27 -2.95 8.47 -3.44
N THR A 28 -4.27 8.55 -3.36
CA THR A 28 -5.06 8.24 -2.16
C THR A 28 -5.97 7.07 -2.48
N VAL A 29 -5.92 5.99 -1.69
CA VAL A 29 -6.85 4.87 -1.88
C VAL A 29 -8.28 5.29 -1.44
N PRO A 30 -9.34 4.87 -2.15
CA PRO A 30 -10.71 5.32 -1.90
C PRO A 30 -11.39 4.55 -0.74
N ASP A 31 -10.64 4.31 0.34
CA ASP A 31 -11.11 3.60 1.53
C ASP A 31 -11.83 4.53 2.51
N PRO A 32 -12.62 3.98 3.46
CA PRO A 32 -13.10 4.73 4.62
C PRO A 32 -11.94 5.39 5.38
N THR A 33 -12.15 6.58 5.92
CA THR A 33 -11.13 7.33 6.70
C THR A 33 -10.70 6.62 7.99
N THR A 34 -11.46 5.62 8.41
CA THR A 34 -11.12 4.70 9.51
C THR A 34 -10.05 3.68 9.13
N ASN A 35 -9.67 3.57 7.86
CA ASN A 35 -8.65 2.65 7.38
C ASN A 35 -7.27 3.31 7.29
N ARG A 36 -6.26 2.46 7.12
CA ARG A 36 -4.88 2.80 6.78
C ARG A 36 -4.30 1.78 5.81
N LEU A 37 -3.28 2.19 5.06
CA LEU A 37 -2.37 1.28 4.37
C LEU A 37 -1.63 0.41 5.41
N ASN A 38 -1.31 -0.82 5.05
CA ASN A 38 -0.58 -1.76 5.91
C ASN A 38 0.70 -2.26 5.27
N ASP A 39 0.63 -3.24 4.37
CA ASP A 39 1.80 -3.76 3.66
C ASP A 39 1.77 -3.35 2.18
N ALA A 40 2.96 -3.23 1.59
CA ALA A 40 3.14 -2.91 0.19
C ALA A 40 4.47 -3.44 -0.36
N LYS A 41 4.47 -3.87 -1.63
CA LYS A 41 5.65 -4.33 -2.36
C LYS A 41 5.55 -3.96 -3.83
N CYS A 42 6.66 -3.54 -4.44
CA CYS A 42 6.72 -3.41 -5.89
C CYS A 42 7.00 -4.75 -6.57
N ASP A 43 6.32 -5.04 -7.67
CA ASP A 43 6.71 -6.12 -8.58
C ASP A 43 7.88 -5.70 -9.49
N SER A 44 8.40 -6.62 -10.31
CA SER A 44 9.58 -6.34 -11.15
C SER A 44 9.33 -5.31 -12.27
N THR A 45 8.08 -4.88 -12.49
CA THR A 45 7.74 -3.79 -13.42
C THR A 45 7.60 -2.43 -12.72
N GLY A 46 7.78 -2.38 -11.40
CA GLY A 46 7.60 -1.17 -10.60
C GLY A 46 6.14 -0.85 -10.28
N ARG A 47 5.19 -1.75 -10.57
CA ARG A 47 3.82 -1.63 -10.06
C ARG A 47 3.85 -1.88 -8.56
N LEU A 48 3.25 -0.97 -7.80
CA LEU A 48 3.11 -1.11 -6.36
C LEU A 48 1.87 -1.95 -6.06
N TRP A 49 2.05 -3.07 -5.38
CA TRP A 49 0.99 -3.82 -4.74
C TRP A 49 0.89 -3.37 -3.30
N LEU A 50 -0.31 -3.13 -2.80
CA LEU A 50 -0.53 -2.56 -1.48
C LEU A 50 -1.90 -2.94 -0.97
N GLY A 51 -2.08 -2.99 0.35
CA GLY A 51 -3.43 -3.09 0.87
C GLY A 51 -3.63 -2.42 2.21
N THR A 52 -4.88 -2.45 2.65
CA THR A 52 -5.38 -1.67 3.77
C THR A 52 -5.92 -2.55 4.88
N MET A 53 -6.13 -1.92 6.02
CA MET A 53 -6.85 -2.46 7.17
C MET A 53 -7.44 -1.32 7.98
N THR A 54 -8.33 -1.62 8.92
CA THR A 54 -8.81 -0.62 9.87
C THR A 54 -7.67 -0.08 10.74
N ASN A 55 -7.66 1.23 10.96
CA ASN A 55 -6.83 1.86 11.97
C ASN A 55 -7.48 1.70 13.36
N SER A 56 -7.29 0.53 13.95
CA SER A 56 -7.95 0.13 15.20
C SER A 56 -7.36 0.75 16.47
N HIS A 57 -6.29 1.56 16.38
CA HIS A 57 -5.64 2.23 17.51
C HIS A 57 -5.36 1.31 18.72
N GLY A 58 -4.91 0.07 18.45
CA GLY A 58 -4.64 -0.92 19.50
C GLY A 58 -5.81 -1.85 19.84
N LYS A 59 -6.95 -1.74 19.14
CA LYS A 59 -8.05 -2.73 19.17
C LYS A 59 -7.90 -3.75 18.06
N ASP A 60 -8.78 -4.74 18.03
CA ASP A 60 -8.85 -5.72 16.95
C ASP A 60 -9.21 -5.07 15.60
N ALA A 61 -8.69 -5.66 14.52
CA ALA A 61 -9.05 -5.26 13.18
C ALA A 61 -10.49 -5.70 12.87
N VAL A 62 -11.24 -4.86 12.15
CA VAL A 62 -12.60 -5.21 11.73
C VAL A 62 -12.54 -6.21 10.58
N GLU A 63 -13.23 -7.35 10.75
CA GLU A 63 -13.29 -8.41 9.77
C GLU A 63 -13.74 -7.89 8.39
N GLY A 64 -12.96 -8.20 7.36
CA GLY A 64 -13.27 -7.84 5.96
C GLY A 64 -13.26 -6.35 5.63
N ALA A 65 -12.83 -5.47 6.53
CA ALA A 65 -12.92 -4.02 6.32
C ALA A 65 -11.77 -3.42 5.48
N GLY A 66 -10.73 -4.19 5.20
CA GLY A 66 -9.59 -3.84 4.35
C GLY A 66 -9.74 -4.33 2.91
N PHE A 67 -8.81 -3.85 2.08
CA PHE A 67 -8.82 -4.04 0.64
C PHE A 67 -7.40 -4.28 0.14
N PHE A 68 -7.30 -4.89 -1.04
CA PHE A 68 -6.04 -5.08 -1.75
C PHE A 68 -6.08 -4.33 -3.08
N TYR A 69 -5.01 -3.59 -3.37
CA TYR A 69 -4.89 -2.69 -4.50
C TYR A 69 -3.59 -2.94 -5.28
N SER A 70 -3.56 -2.40 -6.49
CA SER A 70 -2.33 -2.12 -7.23
C SER A 70 -2.30 -0.65 -7.65
N TYR A 71 -1.11 -0.06 -7.75
CA TYR A 71 -0.90 1.29 -8.23
C TYR A 71 0.18 1.35 -9.31
N THR A 72 -0.07 2.09 -10.39
CA THR A 72 0.93 2.58 -11.33
C THR A 72 0.68 4.07 -11.61
N LYS A 73 1.71 4.83 -11.99
CA LYS A 73 1.52 6.24 -12.37
C LYS A 73 0.60 6.42 -13.58
N ARG A 74 0.53 5.41 -14.46
CA ARG A 74 -0.31 5.42 -15.67
C ARG A 74 -1.77 5.13 -15.36
N ASP A 75 -2.04 4.12 -14.54
CA ASP A 75 -3.39 3.58 -14.35
C ASP A 75 -4.02 4.03 -13.03
N GLY A 76 -3.26 4.72 -12.17
CA GLY A 76 -3.70 5.10 -10.83
C GLY A 76 -3.88 3.89 -9.92
N VAL A 77 -4.74 4.05 -8.90
CA VAL A 77 -5.09 2.98 -7.95
C VAL A 77 -6.17 2.09 -8.56
N LYS A 78 -5.94 0.79 -8.54
CA LYS A 78 -6.89 -0.24 -8.98
C LYS A 78 -7.16 -1.23 -7.86
N LEU A 79 -8.43 -1.45 -7.55
CA LEU A 79 -8.88 -2.46 -6.61
C LEU A 79 -8.67 -3.87 -7.19
N GLN A 80 -8.15 -4.77 -6.38
CA GLN A 80 -7.84 -6.16 -6.75
C GLN A 80 -8.64 -7.16 -5.92
N LEU A 81 -8.73 -6.96 -4.59
CA LEU A 81 -9.52 -7.80 -3.69
C LEU A 81 -10.26 -6.96 -2.64
N ARG A 82 -11.45 -7.42 -2.27
CA ARG A 82 -12.28 -6.88 -1.17
C ARG A 82 -12.28 -7.86 0.00
N ASN A 83 -12.86 -7.45 1.12
CA ASN A 83 -13.13 -8.32 2.27
C ASN A 83 -11.85 -8.90 2.89
N VAL A 84 -10.79 -8.10 2.98
CA VAL A 84 -9.54 -8.48 3.64
C VAL A 84 -9.54 -7.90 5.05
N THR A 85 -9.30 -8.69 6.10
CA THR A 85 -9.28 -8.14 7.48
C THR A 85 -8.00 -7.34 7.74
N ILE A 86 -6.84 -7.96 7.46
CA ILE A 86 -5.52 -7.35 7.59
C ILE A 86 -4.73 -7.67 6.32
N SER A 87 -4.65 -6.75 5.37
CA SER A 87 -3.85 -6.95 4.17
C SER A 87 -2.36 -6.96 4.52
N ASN A 88 -1.68 -8.08 4.33
CA ASN A 88 -0.26 -8.23 4.65
C ASN A 88 0.38 -9.24 3.69
N GLY A 89 1.70 -9.43 3.77
CA GLY A 89 2.41 -10.53 3.14
C GLY A 89 2.26 -10.57 1.62
N ILE A 90 3.07 -9.79 0.91
CA ILE A 90 3.03 -9.74 -0.56
C ILE A 90 4.29 -10.37 -1.13
N ALA A 91 4.16 -11.32 -2.06
CA ALA A 91 5.29 -11.84 -2.84
C ALA A 91 4.97 -12.02 -4.31
N THR A 92 5.96 -11.74 -5.15
CA THR A 92 5.90 -11.95 -6.61
C THR A 92 7.13 -12.73 -7.05
N SER A 93 6.98 -13.57 -8.07
CA SER A 93 8.16 -14.14 -8.74
C SER A 93 8.89 -13.04 -9.53
N SER A 94 10.18 -13.22 -9.78
CA SER A 94 10.98 -12.23 -10.53
C SER A 94 10.47 -11.99 -11.96
N ASP A 95 9.88 -13.01 -12.57
CA ASP A 95 9.23 -12.95 -13.89
C ASP A 95 7.75 -12.54 -13.84
N ASN A 96 7.23 -12.18 -12.66
CA ASN A 96 5.84 -11.82 -12.38
C ASN A 96 4.78 -12.85 -12.82
N LYS A 97 5.15 -14.12 -13.06
CA LYS A 97 4.18 -15.17 -13.40
C LYS A 97 3.47 -15.77 -12.19
N LYS A 98 4.00 -15.55 -10.98
CA LYS A 98 3.41 -16.01 -9.73
C LYS A 98 3.24 -14.84 -8.77
N PHE A 99 2.12 -14.86 -8.08
CA PHE A 99 1.74 -13.90 -7.06
C PHE A 99 1.26 -14.68 -5.83
N TRP A 100 1.74 -14.30 -4.65
CA TRP A 100 1.31 -14.88 -3.38
C TRP A 100 0.79 -13.77 -2.48
N TYR A 101 -0.40 -14.02 -1.95
CA TYR A 101 -1.17 -13.17 -1.06
C TYR A 101 -2.18 -14.02 -0.31
#